data_AF-A0A521SQY4-F1
#
_entry.id   AF-A0A521SQY4-F1
#
_cell.length_a   1.000
_cell.length_b   1.000
_cell.length_c   1.000
_cell.angle_alpha   90.00
_cell.angle_beta   90.00
_cell.angle_gamma   90.00
#
_symmetry.space_group_name_H-M   'P 1'
#
loop_
_entity.id
_entity.type
_entity.pdbx_description
1 polymer ?
#
loop_
_entity_poly.entity_id
_entity_poly.type
_entity_poly.pdbx_seq_one_letter_code
_entity_poly.pdbx_strand_id
1 'polypeptide(L)' 'MADILVVSSKIKKFVREKSEFNTSAEFLTALSQRVEKLCMDAIEKARADKRKTVKERDLT' A
#
# COMPACT_ATOMS: atom_id res chain seq x y z
N MET A 1 0.95 -15.66 5.39
CA MET A 1 1.63 -14.61 6.18
C MET A 1 1.43 -13.31 5.42
N ALA A 2 0.66 -12.37 5.97
CA ALA A 2 0.49 -11.05 5.35
C ALA A 2 1.75 -10.23 5.65
N ASP A 3 2.58 -10.03 4.63
CA ASP A 3 3.78 -9.22 4.77
C ASP A 3 3.39 -7.73 4.84
N ILE A 4 4.03 -6.99 5.75
CA ILE A 4 3.75 -5.56 5.90
C ILE A 4 4.55 -4.81 4.83
N LEU A 5 3.90 -4.58 3.68
CA LEU A 5 4.48 -3.85 2.55
C LEU A 5 4.76 -2.37 2.84
N VAL A 6 4.19 -1.81 3.91
CA VAL A 6 4.34 -0.41 4.29
C VAL A 6 5.22 -0.23 5.53
N VAL A 7 6.08 0.79 5.51
CA VAL A 7 6.93 1.11 6.66
C VAL A 7 6.05 1.66 7.80
N SER A 8 5.76 0.79 8.78
CA SER A 8 4.90 1.09 9.93
C SER A 8 5.27 2.37 10.66
N SER A 9 6.57 2.66 10.81
CA SER A 9 7.08 3.89 11.44
C SER A 9 6.65 5.16 10.69
N LYS A 10 6.69 5.13 9.34
CA LYS A 10 6.27 6.27 8.51
C LYS A 10 4.77 6.52 8.62
N ILE A 11 3.96 5.45 8.63
CA ILE A 11 2.50 5.56 8.77
C ILE A 11 2.12 6.08 10.15
N LYS A 12 2.70 5.53 11.22
CA LYS A 12 2.46 6.00 12.59
C LYS A 12 2.83 7.47 12.74
N LYS A 13 3.96 7.89 12.17
CA LYS A 13 4.40 9.29 12.17
C LYS A 13 3.41 10.18 11.39
N PHE A 14 3.03 9.77 10.19
CA PHE A 14 2.07 10.50 9.35
C PHE A 14 0.73 10.73 10.06
N VAL A 15 0.17 9.67 10.69
CA VAL A 15 -1.09 9.78 11.44
C VAL A 15 -0.93 10.72 12.62
N ARG A 16 0.16 10.63 13.38
CA ARG A 16 0.45 11.53 14.52
C ARG A 16 0.72 12.99 14.13
N GLU A 17 1.31 13.24 12.97
CA GLU A 17 1.55 14.60 12.48
C GLU A 17 0.28 15.26 11.94
N LYS A 18 -0.67 14.46 11.45
CA LYS A 18 -1.95 14.95 10.89
C LYS A 18 -3.10 14.91 11.89
N SER A 19 -2.94 14.19 13.00
CA SER A 19 -3.95 14.01 14.05
C SER A 19 -3.28 13.62 15.36
N GLU A 20 -3.95 13.76 16.50
CA GLU A 20 -3.45 13.24 17.78
C GLU A 20 -3.69 11.73 17.95
N PHE A 21 -3.93 10.99 16.87
CA PHE A 21 -4.34 9.59 16.92
C PHE A 21 -3.15 8.62 16.93
N ASN A 22 -3.40 7.45 17.53
CA ASN A 22 -2.48 6.32 17.48
C ASN A 22 -2.95 5.31 16.42
N THR A 23 -2.00 4.63 15.78
CA THR A 23 -2.29 3.60 14.78
C THR A 23 -2.07 2.21 15.36
N SER A 24 -3.12 1.40 15.39
CA SER A 24 -3.09 0.00 15.84
C SER A 24 -2.33 -0.91 14.84
N ALA A 25 -1.81 -2.04 15.33
CA ALA A 25 -1.15 -3.03 14.49
C ALA A 25 -2.09 -3.62 13.42
N GLU A 26 -3.35 -3.90 13.78
CA GLU A 26 -4.37 -4.38 12.83
C GLU A 26 -4.63 -3.41 11.67
N PHE A 27 -4.62 -2.10 11.95
CA PHE A 27 -4.77 -1.10 10.89
C PHE A 27 -3.62 -1.17 9.89
N LEU A 28 -2.39 -1.34 10.36
CA LEU A 28 -1.21 -1.48 9.50
C LEU A 28 -1.28 -2.75 8.64
N THR A 29 -1.73 -3.86 9.22
CA THR A 29 -1.97 -5.10 8.48
C THR A 29 -3.03 -4.92 7.41
N ALA A 30 -4.18 -4.35 7.75
CA ALA A 30 -5.27 -4.10 6.81
C ALA A 30 -4.86 -3.11 5.69
N LEU A 31 -4.09 -2.08 6.03
CA LEU A 31 -3.53 -1.15 5.04
C LEU A 31 -2.57 -1.85 4.10
N SER A 32 -1.69 -2.71 4.62
CA SER A 32 -0.73 -3.48 3.81
C SER A 32 -1.44 -4.39 2.81
N GLN A 33 -2.50 -5.07 3.25
CA GLN A 33 -3.33 -5.91 2.37
C GLN A 33 -4.01 -5.11 1.25
N ARG A 34 -4.43 -3.86 1.51
CA ARG A 34 -4.99 -3.00 0.46
C ARG A 34 -3.94 -2.56 -0.54
N VAL A 35 -2.76 -2.17 -0.05
CA VAL A 35 -1.61 -1.81 -0.90
C VAL A 35 -1.18 -2.99 -1.76
N GLU A 36 -1.14 -4.20 -1.20
CA GLU A 36 -0.84 -5.44 -1.93
C GLU A 36 -1.81 -5.64 -3.10
N LYS A 37 -3.12 -5.53 -2.83
CA LYS A 37 -4.15 -5.66 -3.87
C LYS A 37 -3.99 -4.61 -4.97
N LEU A 38 -3.74 -3.35 -4.60
CA LEU A 38 -3.49 -2.29 -5.57
C LEU A 38 -2.25 -2.57 -6.43
N CYS A 39 -1.17 -3.06 -5.83
CA CYS A 39 0.03 -3.45 -6.56
C CYS A 39 -0.24 -4.62 -7.51
N MET A 40 -0.99 -5.62 -7.07
CA MET A 40 -1.36 -6.77 -7.91
C MET A 40 -2.18 -6.34 -9.12
N ASP A 41 -3.21 -5.53 -8.92
CA ASP A 41 -4.04 -4.99 -10.00
C ASP A 41 -3.22 -4.14 -10.99
N ALA A 42 -2.32 -3.30 -10.46
CA ALA A 42 -1.43 -2.49 -11.27
C ALA A 42 -0.43 -3.34 -12.08
N ILE A 43 0.04 -4.48 -11.53
CA ILE A 43 0.86 -5.46 -12.25
C ILE A 43 0.06 -6.11 -13.38
N GLU A 44 -1.21 -6.48 -13.14
CA GLU A 44 -2.06 -7.08 -14.17
C GLU A 44 -2.31 -6.10 -15.33
N LYS A 45 -2.58 -4.83 -15.04
CA LYS A 45 -2.71 -3.77 -16.05
C LYS A 45 -1.42 -3.57 -16.84
N ALA A 46 -0.27 -3.47 -16.16
CA ALA A 46 1.02 -3.35 -16.83
C ALA A 46 1.32 -4.57 -17.72
N ARG A 47 0.97 -5.78 -17.26
CA ARG A 47 1.09 -7.02 -18.03
C ARG A 47 0.18 -7.02 -19.25
N ALA A 48 -1.07 -6.58 -19.12
CA ALA A 48 -2.02 -6.46 -20.24
C ALA A 48 -1.50 -5.49 -21.31
N ASP A 49 -0.83 -4.41 -20.88
CA ASP A 49 -0.17 -3.43 -21.73
C ASP A 49 1.24 -3.88 -22.20
N LYS A 50 1.60 -5.15 -21.98
CA LYS A 50 2.91 -5.75 -22.33
C LYS A 50 4.13 -5.01 -21.78
N ARG A 51 3.96 -4.26 -20.68
CA ARG A 51 5.01 -3.54 -19.98
C ARG A 51 5.54 -4.35 -18.81
N LYS A 52 6.83 -4.17 -18.51
CA LYS A 52 7.48 -4.69 -17.30
C LYS A 52 7.60 -3.65 -16.18
N THR A 53 7.06 -2.45 -16.42
CA THR A 53 7.12 -1.33 -15.48
C THR A 53 5.70 -0.90 -15.15
N VAL A 54 5.35 -1.02 -13.86
CA VAL A 54 4.13 -0.45 -13.28
C VAL A 54 4.30 1.06 -13.19
N LYS A 55 3.35 1.83 -13.70
CA LYS A 55 3.33 3.29 -13.76
C LYS A 55 2.17 3.84 -12.94
N GLU A 56 2.17 5.14 -12.67
CA GLU A 56 1.10 5.80 -11.89
C GLU A 56 -0.31 5.51 -12.46
N ARG A 57 -0.43 5.42 -13.78
CA ARG A 57 -1.69 5.15 -14.49
C ARG A 57 -2.26 3.76 -14.22
N ASP A 58 -1.42 2.85 -13.71
CA ASP A 58 -1.84 1.48 -13.37
C ASP A 58 -2.47 1.44 -11.96
N LEU A 59 -2.27 2.46 -11.12
CA LEU A 59 -2.98 2.65 -9.85
C LEU A 59 -4.35 3.29 -10.15
N THR A 60 -5.42 2.49 -10.12
CA THR A 60 -6.81 2.93 -10.28
C THR A 60 -7.70 2.11 -9.37
#